data_AF-A0A660YXN2-F1
#
_entry.id   AF-A0A660YXN2-F1
#
_cell.length_a   1.000
_cell.length_b   1.000
_cell.length_c   1.000
_cell.angle_alpha   90.00
_cell.angle_beta   90.00
_cell.angle_gamma   90.00
#
_symmetry.space_group_name_H-M   'P 1'
#
loop_
_entity.id
_entity.type
_entity.pdbx_description
1 polymer ?
#
loop_
_entity_poly.entity_id
_entity_poly.type
_entity_poly.pdbx_seq_one_letter_code
_entity_poly.pdbx_strand_id
1 'polypeptide(L)'
;MKNIDIINHVKGESQFVDDINTPGNILYTSVAYSKMAHGKILKLDTNAAKRIQGVKIVITAEEIPGRNQIGGIIEDEELLA
;
A
#
# COMPACT_ATOMS: atom_id res chain seq x y z
N MET A 1 -6.68 -29.73 20.28
CA MET A 1 -5.36 -29.57 19.62
C MET A 1 -4.78 -28.23 20.06
N LYS A 2 -3.55 -28.15 20.59
CA LYS A 2 -2.90 -26.86 20.89
C LYS A 2 -2.33 -26.28 19.60
N ASN A 3 -2.43 -24.96 19.42
CA ASN A 3 -1.78 -24.26 18.32
C ASN A 3 -0.26 -24.47 18.43
N ILE A 4 0.37 -24.94 17.35
CA ILE A 4 1.80 -25.27 17.31
C ILE A 4 2.69 -24.02 17.47
N ASP A 5 2.19 -22.84 17.10
CA ASP A 5 2.93 -21.58 17.15
C ASP A 5 2.83 -20.86 18.50
N ILE A 6 2.03 -21.40 19.43
CA ILE A 6 1.70 -20.73 20.70
C ILE A 6 2.92 -20.33 21.52
N ILE A 7 3.98 -21.12 21.47
CA ILE A 7 5.23 -20.83 22.20
C ILE A 7 5.92 -19.59 21.63
N ASN A 8 5.95 -19.43 20.31
CA ASN A 8 6.59 -18.29 19.66
C ASN A 8 5.75 -17.02 19.84
N HIS A 9 4.42 -17.13 19.78
CA HIS A 9 3.51 -16.02 20.03
C HIS A 9 3.68 -15.43 21.44
N VAL A 10 3.70 -16.28 22.48
CA VAL A 10 3.80 -15.78 23.87
C VAL A 10 5.17 -15.21 24.21
N LYS A 11 6.20 -15.51 23.40
CA LYS A 11 7.55 -14.97 23.55
C LYS A 11 7.82 -13.75 22.68
N GLY A 12 6.93 -13.41 21.74
CA GLY A 12 7.20 -12.41 20.72
C GLY A 12 8.27 -12.83 19.70
N GLU A 13 8.47 -14.14 19.51
CA GLU A 13 9.44 -14.71 18.57
C GLU A 13 8.81 -15.03 17.21
N SER A 14 7.49 -14.93 17.09
CA SER A 14 6.80 -15.09 15.80
C SER A 14 7.14 -13.93 14.88
N GLN A 15 7.58 -14.25 13.67
CA GLN A 15 7.83 -13.26 12.64
C GLN A 15 6.59 -13.03 11.79
N PHE A 16 6.17 -11.78 11.71
CA PHE A 16 5.21 -11.26 10.75
C PHE A 16 5.92 -10.44 9.68
N VAL A 17 5.17 -9.96 8.69
CA VAL A 17 5.74 -9.30 7.50
C VAL A 17 6.67 -8.13 7.84
N ASP A 18 6.33 -7.34 8.86
CA ASP A 18 7.10 -6.16 9.27
C ASP A 18 8.27 -6.47 10.22
N ASP A 19 8.36 -7.71 10.74
CA ASP A 19 9.48 -8.16 11.59
C ASP A 19 10.67 -8.67 10.77
N ILE A 20 10.48 -8.84 9.46
CA ILE A 20 11.51 -9.37 8.56
C ILE A 20 12.56 -8.29 8.32
N ASN A 21 13.83 -8.65 8.51
CA ASN A 21 14.95 -7.76 8.18
C ASN A 21 14.91 -7.36 6.70
N THR A 22 14.80 -6.06 6.44
CA THR A 22 14.74 -5.51 5.09
C THR A 22 16.12 -5.12 4.57
N PRO A 23 16.37 -5.20 3.25
CA PRO A 23 17.57 -4.66 2.64
C PRO A 23 17.69 -3.15 2.90
N GLY A 24 18.91 -2.63 3.02
CA GLY A 24 19.15 -1.21 3.35
C GLY A 24 18.65 -0.20 2.32
N ASN A 25 18.20 -0.65 1.14
CA ASN A 25 17.66 0.17 0.06
C ASN A 25 16.15 -0.03 -0.18
N ILE A 26 15.42 -0.64 0.76
CA ILE A 26 13.97 -0.79 0.66
C ILE A 26 13.28 0.59 0.60
N LEU A 27 12.16 0.66 -0.13
CA LEU A 27 11.29 1.83 -0.14
C LEU A 27 10.07 1.59 0.73
N TYR A 28 9.62 2.66 1.38
CA TYR A 28 8.36 2.70 2.10
C TYR A 28 7.32 3.42 1.24
N THR A 29 6.06 3.03 1.38
CA THR A 29 4.94 3.64 0.67
C THR A 29 3.83 4.00 1.63
N SER A 30 2.99 4.95 1.23
CA SER A 30 1.76 5.33 1.92
C SER A 30 0.72 5.73 0.90
N VAL A 31 -0.55 5.48 1.21
CA VAL A 31 -1.68 5.81 0.35
C VAL A 31 -2.29 7.15 0.79
N ALA A 32 -2.62 8.00 -0.18
CA ALA A 32 -3.41 9.20 0.05
C ALA A 32 -4.88 8.90 -0.27
N TYR A 33 -5.75 9.03 0.73
CA TYR A 33 -7.16 8.65 0.62
C TYR A 33 -8.06 9.83 0.23
N SER A 34 -9.22 9.52 -0.34
CA SER A 34 -10.29 10.50 -0.57
C SER A 34 -10.73 11.12 0.76
N LYS A 35 -10.96 12.45 0.74
CA LYS A 35 -11.54 13.19 1.88
C LYS A 35 -13.06 13.28 1.82
N MET A 36 -13.68 12.67 0.82
CA MET A 36 -15.12 12.68 0.58
C MET A 36 -15.64 11.26 0.31
N ALA A 37 -16.87 11.00 0.73
CA ALA A 37 -17.49 9.69 0.53
C ALA A 37 -17.81 9.41 -0.95
N HIS A 38 -18.12 10.44 -1.74
CA HIS A 38 -18.44 10.31 -3.15
C HIS A 38 -18.08 11.58 -3.91
N GLY A 39 -17.35 11.45 -5.01
CA GLY A 39 -17.01 12.57 -5.88
C GLY A 39 -16.19 12.13 -7.08
N LYS A 40 -15.95 13.06 -7.99
CA LYS A 40 -15.14 12.85 -9.20
C LYS A 40 -13.86 13.66 -9.09
N ILE A 41 -12.72 13.02 -9.35
CA ILE A 41 -11.43 13.70 -9.46
C ILE A 41 -11.45 14.52 -10.76
N LEU A 42 -11.54 15.85 -10.64
CA LEU A 42 -11.46 16.76 -11.79
C LEU A 42 -10.01 17.17 -12.10
N LYS A 43 -9.15 17.17 -11.08
CA LYS A 43 -7.73 17.50 -11.17
C LYS A 43 -6.99 16.87 -9.99
N LEU A 44 -5.82 16.29 -10.27
CA LEU A 44 -4.90 15.75 -9.27
C LEU A 44 -3.51 16.37 -9.51
N ASP A 45 -3.00 17.14 -8.54
CA ASP A 45 -1.66 17.73 -8.61
C ASP A 45 -0.73 17.03 -7.61
N THR A 46 0.23 16.27 -8.13
CA THR A 46 1.22 15.52 -7.34
C THR A 46 2.58 16.21 -7.25
N ASN A 47 2.73 17.41 -7.84
CA ASN A 47 4.03 18.06 -7.97
C ASN A 47 4.67 18.41 -6.63
N ALA A 48 3.87 18.81 -5.64
CA ALA A 48 4.38 19.11 -4.31
C ALA A 48 4.98 17.86 -3.65
N ALA A 49 4.29 16.71 -3.72
CA ALA A 49 4.76 15.44 -3.17
C ALA A 49 6.04 14.96 -3.87
N LYS A 50 6.10 15.05 -5.21
CA LYS A 50 7.28 14.67 -6.02
C LYS A 50 8.54 15.47 -5.65
N ARG A 51 8.41 16.67 -5.08
CA ARG A 51 9.54 17.54 -4.67
C ARG A 51 10.03 17.32 -3.24
N ILE A 52 9.33 16.52 -2.42
CA ILE A 52 9.73 16.29 -1.04
C ILE A 52 11.02 15.46 -1.02
N GLN A 53 12.02 15.92 -0.25
CA GLN A 53 13.26 15.18 -0.08
C GLN A 53 12.98 13.77 0.47
N GLY A 54 13.52 12.75 -0.21
CA GLY A 54 13.34 11.34 0.17
C GLY A 54 12.21 10.63 -0.60
N VAL A 55 11.27 11.37 -1.20
CA VAL A 55 10.27 10.76 -2.09
C VAL A 55 10.95 10.27 -3.37
N LYS A 56 10.85 8.97 -3.64
CA LYS A 56 11.39 8.36 -4.86
C LYS A 56 10.41 8.39 -6.02
N ILE A 57 9.12 8.23 -5.74
CA ILE A 57 8.06 8.19 -6.74
C ILE A 57 6.72 8.57 -6.12
N VAL A 58 5.81 9.11 -6.95
CA VAL A 58 4.39 9.25 -6.64
C VAL A 58 3.65 8.54 -7.77
N ILE A 59 2.78 7.60 -7.42
CA ILE A 59 2.05 6.74 -8.34
C ILE A 59 0.57 7.11 -8.27
N THR A 60 -0.04 7.31 -9.43
CA THR A 60 -1.48 7.49 -9.65
C THR A 60 -2.00 6.34 -10.53
N ALA A 61 -3.29 6.33 -10.84
CA ALA A 61 -3.86 5.35 -11.76
C ALA A 61 -3.17 5.36 -13.14
N GLU A 62 -2.63 6.50 -13.58
CA GLU A 62 -1.94 6.65 -14.87
C GLU A 62 -0.61 5.87 -14.95
N GLU A 63 0.06 5.64 -13.81
CA GLU A 63 1.34 4.93 -13.76
C GLU A 63 1.18 3.40 -13.63
N ILE A 64 -0.05 2.87 -13.58
CA ILE A 64 -0.30 1.43 -13.53
C ILE A 64 -0.05 0.82 -14.92
N PRO A 65 0.93 -0.09 -15.09
CA PRO A 65 1.27 -0.64 -16.41
C PRO A 65 0.25 -1.66 -16.94
N GLY A 66 -0.65 -2.15 -16.07
CA GLY A 66 -1.67 -3.14 -16.37
C GLY A 66 -3.09 -2.62 -16.14
N ARG A 67 -4.02 -3.54 -15.83
CA ARG A 67 -5.39 -3.17 -15.49
C ARG A 67 -5.44 -2.61 -14.06
N ASN A 68 -6.05 -1.45 -13.89
CA ASN A 68 -6.36 -0.85 -12.59
C ASN A 68 -7.63 -1.49 -11.96
N GLN A 69 -7.67 -2.80 -11.83
CA GLN A 69 -8.83 -3.56 -11.35
C GLN A 69 -8.35 -4.71 -10.47
N ILE A 70 -8.91 -4.84 -9.26
CA ILE A 70 -8.47 -5.78 -8.23
C ILE A 70 -9.61 -6.61 -7.60
N GLY A 71 -10.85 -6.37 -8.00
CA GLY A 71 -12.02 -7.10 -7.52
C GLY A 71 -11.91 -8.60 -7.82
N GLY A 72 -11.94 -9.42 -6.77
CA GLY A 72 -11.62 -10.86 -6.86
C GLY A 72 -12.78 -11.76 -7.29
N ILE A 73 -14.02 -11.26 -7.21
CA ILE A 73 -15.24 -12.01 -7.59
C ILE A 73 -16.01 -11.23 -8.65
N ILE A 74 -16.24 -9.95 -8.39
CA ILE A 74 -16.84 -8.98 -9.31
C ILE A 74 -15.73 -7.96 -9.63
N GLU A 75 -15.61 -7.57 -10.90
CA GLU A 75 -14.65 -6.56 -11.33
C GLU A 75 -15.19 -5.14 -11.07
N ASP A 76 -15.48 -4.80 -9.80
CA ASP A 76 -16.03 -3.50 -9.38
C ASP A 76 -15.09 -2.69 -8.47
N GLU A 77 -13.84 -3.15 -8.26
CA GLU A 77 -12.85 -2.49 -7.40
C GLU A 77 -11.61 -2.04 -8.16
N GLU A 78 -11.39 -0.73 -8.28
CA GLU A 78 -10.14 -0.19 -8.82
C GLU A 78 -9.05 -0.10 -7.74
N LEU A 79 -7.78 -0.27 -8.11
CA LEU A 79 -6.65 -0.17 -7.16
C LEU A 79 -6.41 1.28 -6.72
N LEU A 80 -6.42 2.21 -7.68
CA LEU A 80 -6.29 3.66 -7.46
C LEU A 80 -7.44 4.37 -8.18
N ALA A 81 -7.95 5.46 -7.61
CA ALA A 81 -9.01 6.28 -8.19
C ALA A 81 -8.52 7.23 -9.30
#